data_AF-A0A3D1ID21-F1
#
_entry.id   AF-A0A3D1ID21-F1
#
_cell.length_a   1.000
_cell.length_b   1.000
_cell.length_c   1.000
_cell.angle_alpha   90.00
_cell.angle_beta   90.00
_cell.angle_gamma   90.00
#
_symmetry.space_group_name_H-M   'P 1'
#
loop_
_entity.id
_entity.type
_entity.pdbx_description
1 polymer ?
#
loop_
_entity_poly.entity_id
_entity_poly.type
_entity_poly.pdbx_seq_one_letter_code
_entity_poly.pdbx_strand_id
1 'polypeptide(L)' 'PVLMTAAVAGIGFLPMAISRGAGAEVQRPLASVVIGGLVTSTLLTLFVLPTLYGWLEREKPTEVEV' A
#
# COMPACT_ATOMS: atom_id res chain seq x y z
N PRO A 1 3.23 -11.30 2.14
CA PRO A 1 2.10 -10.78 2.94
C PRO A 1 1.56 -9.41 2.49
N VAL A 2 2.40 -8.39 2.23
CA VAL A 2 1.93 -7.03 1.83
C VAL A 2 1.06 -7.05 0.56
N LEU A 3 1.46 -7.78 -0.48
CA LEU A 3 0.65 -7.91 -1.69
C LEU A 3 -0.69 -8.61 -1.42
N MET A 4 -0.72 -9.60 -0.53
CA MET A 4 -1.93 -10.32 -0.16
C MET A 4 -2.92 -9.40 0.56
N THR A 5 -2.45 -8.61 1.53
CA THR A 5 -3.31 -7.67 2.27
C THR A 5 -3.83 -6.56 1.37
N ALA A 6 -2.99 -6.03 0.47
CA ALA A 6 -3.39 -5.04 -0.52
C ALA A 6 -4.45 -5.58 -1.49
N ALA A 7 -4.30 -6.82 -1.96
CA ALA A 7 -5.26 -7.47 -2.86
C ALA A 7 -6.61 -7.70 -2.17
N VAL A 8 -6.61 -8.24 -0.94
CA VAL A 8 -7.84 -8.47 -0.17
C VAL A 8 -8.57 -7.16 0.10
N ALA A 9 -7.86 -6.11 0.51
CA ALA A 9 -8.45 -4.80 0.73
C ALA A 9 -9.01 -4.20 -0.58
N GLY A 10 -8.25 -4.25 -1.67
CA GLY A 10 -8.69 -3.75 -2.98
C GLY A 10 -9.96 -4.42 -3.50
N ILE A 11 -10.07 -5.75 -3.36
CA ILE A 11 -11.28 -6.49 -3.72
C ILE A 11 -12.46 -6.08 -2.83
N GLY A 12 -12.24 -5.84 -1.54
CA GLY A 12 -13.28 -5.39 -0.60
C GLY A 12 -13.88 -4.01 -0.93
N PHE A 13 -13.10 -3.10 -1.54
CA PHE A 13 -13.57 -1.78 -1.95
C PHE A 13 -14.19 -1.73 -3.35
N LEU A 14 -14.03 -2.79 -4.15
CA LEU A 14 -14.56 -2.87 -5.51
C LEU A 14 -16.10 -2.65 -5.60
N PRO A 15 -16.96 -3.30 -4.78
CA PRO A 15 -18.41 -3.04 -4.84
C PRO A 15 -18.77 -1.61 -4.46
N MET A 16 -18.02 -0.99 -3.54
CA MET A 16 -18.20 0.40 -3.12
C MET A 16 -17.84 1.38 -4.25
N ALA A 17 -16.81 1.07 -5.05
CA ALA A 17 -16.39 1.88 -6.19
C ALA A 17 -17.42 1.86 -7.35
N ILE A 18 -18.20 0.79 -7.49
CA ILE A 18 -19.12 0.59 -8.63
C ILE A 18 -20.59 0.93 -8.26
N SER A 19 -20.96 0.85 -6.97
CA SER A 19 -22.30 1.13 -6.43
C SER A 19 -22.93 2.41 -6.99
N ARG A 20 -24.20 2.36 -7.44
CA ARG A 20 -24.99 3.51 -7.95
C ARG A 20 -26.12 3.94 -7.00
N GLY A 21 -26.17 3.39 -5.78
CA GLY A 21 -27.24 3.63 -4.83
C GLY A 21 -27.15 4.98 -4.10
N ALA A 22 -28.12 5.25 -3.23
CA ALA A 22 -28.09 6.43 -2.35
C ALA A 22 -26.79 6.45 -1.52
N GLY A 23 -26.10 7.60 -1.45
CA GLY A 23 -24.80 7.74 -0.79
C GLY A 23 -23.58 7.34 -1.62
N ALA A 24 -23.78 6.83 -2.85
CA ALA A 24 -22.69 6.51 -3.78
C ALA A 24 -21.85 7.74 -4.17
N GLU A 25 -22.44 8.93 -4.12
CA GLU A 25 -21.78 10.21 -4.43
C GLU A 25 -20.57 10.48 -3.52
N VAL A 26 -20.59 9.96 -2.30
CA VAL A 26 -19.49 10.10 -1.32
C VAL A 26 -18.66 8.82 -1.22
N GLN A 27 -19.29 7.64 -1.30
CA GLN A 27 -18.58 6.36 -1.16
C GLN A 27 -17.66 6.04 -2.34
N ARG A 28 -18.04 6.41 -3.56
CA ARG A 28 -17.21 6.18 -4.76
C ARG A 28 -15.89 6.93 -4.73
N PRO A 29 -15.85 8.27 -4.51
CA PRO A 29 -14.58 8.98 -4.45
C PRO A 29 -13.73 8.45 -3.29
N LEU A 30 -14.33 8.16 -2.13
CA LEU A 30 -13.61 7.60 -1.00
C LEU A 30 -12.99 6.22 -1.32
N ALA A 31 -13.76 5.31 -1.92
CA ALA A 31 -13.27 3.99 -2.33
C ALA A 31 -12.14 4.11 -3.36
N SER A 32 -12.26 5.02 -4.33
CA SER A 32 -11.24 5.24 -5.34
C SER A 32 -9.92 5.77 -4.75
N VAL A 33 -10.00 6.68 -3.77
CA VAL A 33 -8.83 7.20 -3.04
C VAL A 33 -8.16 6.10 -2.23
N VAL A 34 -8.93 5.25 -1.55
CA VAL A 34 -8.37 4.14 -0.78
C VAL A 34 -7.65 3.14 -1.68
N ILE A 35 -8.25 2.75 -2.82
CA ILE A 35 -7.62 1.84 -3.77
C ILE A 35 -6.32 2.44 -4.33
N GLY A 36 -6.33 3.71 -4.72
CA GLY A 36 -5.12 4.41 -5.17
C GLY A 36 -4.04 4.48 -4.09
N GLY A 37 -4.44 4.75 -2.84
CA GLY A 37 -3.57 4.76 -1.67
C GLY A 37 -2.94 3.39 -1.39
N LEU A 38 -3.70 2.30 -1.53
CA LEU A 38 -3.18 0.93 -1.37
C LEU A 38 -2.12 0.60 -2.41
N VAL A 39 -2.36 0.93 -3.69
CA VAL A 39 -1.38 0.70 -4.76
C VAL A 39 -0.11 1.50 -4.49
N THR A 40 -0.27 2.79 -4.19
CA THR A 40 0.86 3.71 -3.93
C THR A 40 1.64 3.26 -2.71
N SER A 41 0.98 2.96 -1.59
CA SER A 41 1.61 2.49 -0.36
C SER A 41 2.30 1.13 -0.52
N THR A 42 1.73 0.22 -1.32
CA THR A 42 2.36 -1.07 -1.63
C THR A 42 3.65 -0.89 -2.42
N LEU A 43 3.63 -0.03 -3.45
CA LEU A 43 4.83 0.31 -4.21
C LEU A 43 5.86 1.00 -3.32
N LEU A 44 5.45 2.00 -2.53
CA LEU A 44 6.35 2.66 -1.58
C LEU A 44 6.93 1.64 -0.61
N THR A 45 6.14 0.71 -0.07
CA THR A 45 6.66 -0.30 0.86
C THR A 45 7.68 -1.21 0.19
N LEU A 46 7.42 -1.67 -1.03
CA LEU A 46 8.32 -2.58 -1.74
C LEU A 46 9.59 -1.90 -2.27
N PHE A 47 9.55 -0.60 -2.57
CA PHE A 47 10.71 0.14 -3.11
C PHE A 47 11.41 0.99 -2.04
N VAL A 48 10.67 1.77 -1.27
CA VAL A 48 11.22 2.69 -0.27
C VAL A 48 11.83 1.92 0.90
N LEU A 49 11.18 0.88 1.45
CA LEU A 49 11.81 0.14 2.57
C LEU A 49 13.18 -0.44 2.20
N PRO A 50 13.37 -1.20 1.10
CA PRO A 50 14.69 -1.75 0.81
C PRO A 50 15.71 -0.66 0.45
N THR A 51 15.29 0.43 -0.21
CA THR A 51 16.18 1.57 -0.46
C THR A 51 16.61 2.23 0.85
N LEU A 52 15.67 2.46 1.77
CA LEU A 52 15.94 3.08 3.06
C LEU A 52 16.79 2.18 3.95
N TYR A 53 16.50 0.87 3.99
CA TYR A 53 17.32 -0.12 4.70
C TYR A 53 18.73 -0.17 4.12
N GLY A 54 18.88 -0.27 2.80
CA GLY A 54 20.20 -0.28 2.17
C GLY A 54 20.99 1.01 2.41
N TRP A 55 20.31 2.14 2.59
CA TRP A 55 20.97 3.42 2.91
C TRP A 55 21.38 3.51 4.38
N LEU A 56 20.50 3.12 5.32
CA LEU A 56 20.78 3.10 6.75
C LEU A 56 21.83 2.02 7.13
N GLU A 57 21.78 0.85 6.51
CA GLU A 57 22.75 -0.25 6.73
C GLU A 57 24.15 0.16 6.26
N ARG A 58 24.26 0.96 5.19
CA ARG A 58 25.54 1.52 4.72
C ARG A 58 26.21 2.46 5.73
N GLU A 59 25.46 3.00 6.69
CA GLU A 59 26.00 3.85 7.75
C GLU A 59 26.39 3.06 9.01
N LYS A 60 26.12 1.74 9.07
CA LYS A 60 26.63 0.89 10.15
C LYS A 60 27.92 0.19 9.67
N PRO A 61 29.08 0.47 10.31
CA PRO A 61 30.28 -0.33 10.06
C PRO A 61 29.93 -1.78 10.36
N THR A 62 30.22 -2.64 9.41
CA THR A 62 30.02 -4.08 9.51
C THR A 62 30.83 -4.60 10.70
N GLU A 63 30.21 -4.73 11.88
CA GLU A 63 30.73 -5.64 12.90
C GLU A 63 30.35 -7.05 12.43
N VAL A 64 31.24 -7.61 11.61
CA VAL A 64 31.22 -9.00 11.20
C VAL A 64 31.44 -9.82 12.47
N GLU A 65 30.37 -10.30 13.09
CA GLU A 65 30.47 -11.37 14.08
C GLU A 65 30.71 -12.68 13.33
N VAL A 66 31.89 -13.24 13.57
CA VAL A 66 32.48 -14.47 13.00
C VAL A 66 31.88 -15.74 13.57
#